data_AF-A0AAC9WG35-F1
#
_entry.id   AF-A0AAC9WG35-F1
#
_cell.length_a   1.000
_cell.length_b   1.000
_cell.length_c   1.000
_cell.angle_alpha   90.00
_cell.angle_beta   90.00
_cell.angle_gamma   90.00
#
_symmetry.space_group_name_H-M   'P 1'
#
loop_
_entity.id
_entity.type
_entity.pdbx_description
1 polymer ?
#
loop_
_entity_poly.entity_id
_entity_poly.type
_entity_poly.pdbx_seq_one_letter_code
_entity_poly.pdbx_strand_id
1 'polypeptide(L)'
;MILQDLKGYKWAKDVVEGRFIANKWVKLECKRYIDRLETLQNKDNFPCYFDFQEAETIYKLLGLINYATGFYANKPILDHAAGFQMMTWENIFCWFYKELDENGIRKNMIEEIYLEIGRKAGKSFLCAVTELLIMLRSPKFAQHATAGKTRDISALVRNAIVEIIKASPLISKHFKITRDKIECKLNECTTKHLSGEANNINGLLLSSFIVDEVANQEDGSIIGALKLSQMSTKHRLSIYISTQYDIEHNAFNELLDYHKAILQGVDNETINTFGLLFELDEGDDFNDENNWVKSNPLQMAFEDGRNFLRQEYKKGLTIPSAMKEFRIKILNERLSGYSGETYIDFETWKKCQVDRIDLEGAEVVVEVDASLTTDLSAINIMYKENNMYYLISHAFLPENTLPSRREKIDYRQMERQGYCTITKGSIVDYNVLEEYIRNIEIKHKCKIRYIATDPFNIVATMQKLSEDYDVILLKQSYSVLSPPIKQFRDDVYKGLISYQKNTLLDWNMSNTTTVIGRSSGDILLNKVNKNKSRIDLVVASIFAYSQLYLEENLVDLNKVITDEYLSSLGW
;
A
#
# COMPACT_ATOMS: atom_id res chain seq x y z
N MET A 1 26.66 -14.45 -30.83
CA MET A 1 26.62 -13.28 -29.93
C MET A 1 27.49 -13.53 -28.69
N ILE A 2 28.10 -12.52 -28.10
CA ILE A 2 28.91 -12.63 -26.85
C ILE A 2 28.32 -11.78 -25.71
N LEU A 3 28.84 -11.95 -24.49
CA LEU A 3 28.42 -11.20 -23.30
C LEU A 3 28.36 -9.68 -23.53
N GLN A 4 29.37 -9.12 -24.18
CA GLN A 4 29.46 -7.68 -24.47
C GLN A 4 28.46 -7.19 -25.52
N ASP A 5 27.69 -8.06 -26.17
CA ASP A 5 26.64 -7.65 -27.11
C ASP A 5 25.29 -7.44 -26.42
N LEU A 6 25.10 -8.02 -25.23
CA LEU A 6 23.85 -8.01 -24.48
C LEU A 6 23.53 -6.60 -23.94
N LYS A 7 22.48 -5.99 -24.48
CA LYS A 7 21.96 -4.68 -24.06
C LYS A 7 21.41 -4.70 -22.64
N GLY A 8 20.74 -5.78 -22.21
CA GLY A 8 20.21 -5.89 -20.86
C GLY A 8 21.32 -6.03 -19.82
N TYR A 9 22.33 -6.84 -20.11
CA TYR A 9 23.56 -6.94 -19.31
C TYR A 9 24.31 -5.60 -19.16
N LYS A 10 24.49 -4.84 -20.26
CA LYS A 10 25.09 -3.49 -20.19
C LYS A 10 24.32 -2.57 -19.25
N TRP A 11 22.99 -2.55 -19.39
CA TRP A 11 22.13 -1.76 -18.51
C TRP A 11 22.23 -2.21 -17.05
N ALA A 12 22.26 -3.51 -16.78
CA ALA A 12 22.43 -4.04 -15.43
C ALA A 12 23.77 -3.59 -14.81
N LYS A 13 24.87 -3.55 -15.58
CA LYS A 13 26.15 -3.00 -15.13
C LYS A 13 26.04 -1.52 -14.80
N ASP A 14 25.39 -0.73 -15.67
CA ASP A 14 25.16 0.69 -15.42
C ASP A 14 24.38 0.95 -14.12
N VAL A 15 23.38 0.11 -13.83
CA VAL A 15 22.61 0.16 -12.57
C VAL A 15 23.49 -0.16 -11.36
N VAL A 16 24.24 -1.26 -11.39
CA VAL A 16 25.06 -1.70 -10.25
C VAL A 16 26.23 -0.74 -10.00
N GLU A 17 26.80 -0.17 -11.05
CA GLU A 17 27.92 0.78 -10.98
C GLU A 17 27.44 2.22 -10.71
N GLY A 18 26.13 2.45 -10.57
CA GLY A 18 25.55 3.74 -10.20
C GLY A 18 25.50 4.77 -11.33
N ARG A 19 25.77 4.37 -12.59
CA ARG A 19 25.57 5.22 -13.78
C ARG A 19 24.11 5.41 -14.13
N PHE A 20 23.25 4.46 -13.75
CA PHE A 20 21.80 4.57 -13.84
C PHE A 20 21.19 4.64 -12.43
N ILE A 21 20.41 5.68 -12.14
CA ILE A 21 19.72 5.83 -10.86
C ILE A 21 18.59 4.80 -10.79
N ALA A 22 18.69 3.87 -9.85
CA ALA A 22 17.68 2.85 -9.58
C ALA A 22 17.54 2.62 -8.07
N ASN A 23 16.39 2.09 -7.67
CA ASN A 23 16.13 1.71 -6.30
C ASN A 23 16.94 0.45 -5.89
N LYS A 24 16.91 0.14 -4.60
CA LYS A 24 17.59 -1.01 -4.01
C LYS A 24 17.21 -2.33 -4.69
N TRP A 25 15.93 -2.55 -4.98
CA TRP A 25 15.45 -3.83 -5.51
C TRP A 25 15.92 -4.10 -6.93
N VAL A 26 15.84 -3.10 -7.81
CA VAL A 26 16.36 -3.20 -9.18
C VAL A 26 17.88 -3.41 -9.17
N LYS A 27 18.61 -2.73 -8.26
CA LYS A 27 20.05 -2.96 -8.09
C LYS A 27 20.37 -4.39 -7.67
N LEU A 28 19.62 -4.96 -6.72
CA LEU A 28 19.80 -6.34 -6.27
C LEU A 28 19.50 -7.35 -7.39
N GLU A 29 18.43 -7.18 -8.16
CA GLU A 29 18.15 -8.06 -9.31
C GLU A 29 19.23 -7.92 -10.39
N CYS A 30 19.67 -6.71 -10.71
CA CYS A 30 20.76 -6.48 -11.67
C CYS A 30 22.06 -7.18 -11.23
N LYS A 31 22.40 -7.08 -9.95
CA LYS A 31 23.54 -7.80 -9.37
C LYS A 31 23.34 -9.32 -9.45
N ARG A 32 22.16 -9.84 -9.11
CA ARG A 32 21.83 -11.27 -9.20
C ARG A 32 21.99 -11.79 -10.64
N TYR A 33 21.53 -11.03 -11.64
CA TYR A 33 21.70 -11.35 -13.05
C TYR A 33 23.18 -11.38 -13.46
N ILE A 34 23.94 -10.34 -13.11
CA ILE A 34 25.38 -10.27 -13.40
C ILE A 34 26.14 -11.41 -12.72
N ASP A 35 25.89 -11.66 -11.43
CA ASP A 35 26.55 -12.73 -10.66
C ASP A 35 26.29 -14.10 -11.32
N ARG A 36 25.05 -14.35 -11.77
CA ARG A 36 24.69 -15.57 -12.51
C ARG A 36 25.49 -15.69 -13.81
N LEU A 37 25.54 -14.61 -14.58
CA LEU A 37 26.08 -14.57 -15.94
C LEU A 37 27.62 -14.57 -15.96
N GLU A 38 28.28 -13.88 -15.04
CA GLU A 38 29.75 -13.80 -15.02
C GLU A 38 30.38 -14.92 -14.19
N THR A 39 29.71 -15.34 -13.12
CA THR A 39 30.35 -16.17 -12.07
C THR A 39 29.64 -17.50 -11.86
N LEU A 40 28.35 -17.51 -11.51
CA LEU A 40 27.70 -18.72 -11.00
C LEU A 40 27.55 -19.80 -12.07
N GLN A 41 27.23 -19.45 -13.32
CA GLN A 41 27.06 -20.46 -14.37
C GLN A 41 28.31 -21.32 -14.63
N ASN A 42 29.49 -20.79 -14.31
CA ASN A 42 30.79 -21.47 -14.43
C ASN A 42 31.13 -22.36 -13.22
N LYS A 43 30.27 -22.42 -12.19
CA LYS A 43 30.43 -23.30 -11.03
C LYS A 43 29.67 -24.61 -11.23
N ASP A 44 30.25 -25.70 -10.75
CA ASP A 44 29.65 -27.05 -10.84
C ASP A 44 28.32 -27.15 -10.07
N ASN A 45 28.19 -26.44 -8.96
CA ASN A 45 27.02 -26.48 -8.09
C ASN A 45 25.87 -25.55 -8.54
N PHE A 46 26.03 -24.78 -9.61
CA PHE A 46 24.94 -23.99 -10.18
C PHE A 46 24.33 -24.74 -11.37
N PRO A 47 23.03 -25.10 -11.31
CA PRO A 47 22.45 -26.07 -12.25
C PRO A 47 22.04 -25.46 -13.59
N CYS A 48 22.26 -24.17 -13.81
CA CYS A 48 21.78 -23.45 -15.00
C CYS A 48 22.92 -22.79 -15.78
N TYR A 49 22.67 -22.49 -17.05
CA TYR A 49 23.58 -21.76 -17.93
C TYR A 49 22.82 -20.78 -18.82
N PHE A 50 23.53 -19.77 -19.33
CA PHE A 50 22.97 -18.81 -20.28
C PHE A 50 23.32 -19.22 -21.71
N ASP A 51 22.30 -19.38 -22.55
CA ASP A 51 22.44 -19.74 -23.96
C ASP A 51 22.56 -18.49 -24.85
N PHE A 52 23.78 -18.19 -25.29
CA PHE A 52 24.07 -17.06 -26.18
C PHE A 52 23.50 -17.24 -27.61
N GLN A 53 23.25 -18.47 -28.06
CA GLN A 53 22.62 -18.72 -29.36
C GLN A 53 21.12 -18.43 -29.30
N GLU A 54 20.48 -18.78 -28.19
CA GLU A 54 19.09 -18.41 -27.96
C GLU A 54 18.95 -16.89 -27.83
N ALA A 55 19.87 -16.25 -27.11
CA ALA A 55 19.89 -14.79 -27.01
C ALA A 55 20.05 -14.12 -28.40
N GLU A 56 20.90 -14.66 -29.28
CA GLU A 56 21.03 -14.17 -30.67
C GLU A 56 19.72 -14.32 -31.46
N THR A 57 19.00 -15.42 -31.22
CA THR A 57 17.69 -15.67 -31.82
C THR A 57 16.66 -14.65 -31.36
N ILE A 58 16.58 -14.37 -30.06
CA ILE A 58 15.67 -13.36 -29.49
C ILE A 58 15.98 -11.97 -30.06
N TYR A 59 17.26 -11.60 -30.15
CA TYR A 59 17.66 -10.32 -30.74
C TYR A 59 17.24 -10.21 -32.21
N LYS A 60 17.45 -11.26 -33.00
CA LYS A 60 16.98 -11.30 -34.39
C LYS A 60 15.46 -11.15 -34.47
N LEU A 61 14.70 -11.86 -33.63
CA LEU A 61 13.24 -11.72 -33.58
C LEU A 61 12.82 -10.28 -33.25
N LEU A 62 13.44 -9.65 -32.25
CA LEU A 62 13.20 -8.24 -31.89
C LEU A 62 13.56 -7.27 -33.03
N GLY A 63 14.51 -7.63 -33.90
CA GLY A 63 14.84 -6.89 -35.12
C GLY A 63 13.81 -7.05 -36.25
N LEU A 64 12.95 -8.08 -36.19
CA LEU A 64 11.88 -8.33 -37.17
C LEU A 64 10.51 -7.81 -36.71
N ILE A 65 10.36 -7.54 -35.41
CA ILE A 65 9.15 -7.00 -34.79
C ILE A 65 9.31 -5.48 -34.70
N ASN A 66 8.30 -4.74 -35.13
CA ASN A 66 8.28 -3.29 -35.13
C ASN A 66 7.39 -2.73 -34.02
N TYR A 67 7.70 -1.53 -33.56
CA TYR A 67 6.75 -0.73 -32.78
C TYR A 67 5.51 -0.40 -33.63
N ALA A 68 4.33 -0.53 -33.04
CA ALA A 68 3.09 -0.19 -33.73
C ALA A 68 2.75 1.29 -33.69
N THR A 69 3.04 1.96 -32.56
CA THR A 69 2.66 3.33 -32.27
C THR A 69 3.79 4.07 -31.51
N GLY A 70 3.60 5.36 -31.26
CA GLY A 70 4.57 6.20 -30.54
C GLY A 70 5.72 6.70 -31.41
N PHE A 71 6.75 7.29 -30.77
CA PHE A 71 7.88 7.94 -31.44
C PHE A 71 8.65 7.04 -32.41
N TYR A 72 8.63 5.73 -32.17
CA TYR A 72 9.36 4.73 -32.96
C TYR A 72 8.45 3.89 -33.87
N ALA A 73 7.22 4.34 -34.16
CA ALA A 73 6.29 3.59 -34.99
C ALA A 73 6.92 3.10 -36.31
N ASN A 74 6.68 1.84 -36.64
CA ASN A 74 7.26 1.10 -37.78
C ASN A 74 8.78 0.92 -37.77
N LYS A 75 9.46 1.20 -36.65
CA LYS A 75 10.89 0.87 -36.45
C LYS A 75 11.04 -0.45 -35.71
N PRO A 76 12.14 -1.20 -35.94
CA PRO A 76 12.43 -2.43 -35.21
C PRO A 76 12.51 -2.20 -33.69
N ILE A 77 12.00 -3.15 -32.91
CA ILE A 77 12.03 -3.08 -31.45
C ILE A 77 13.46 -3.11 -30.93
N LEU A 78 14.30 -3.96 -31.54
CA LEU A 78 15.71 -4.10 -31.16
C LEU A 78 16.43 -2.75 -31.05
N ASP A 79 16.12 -1.80 -31.92
CA ASP A 79 16.87 -0.53 -32.03
C ASP A 79 16.56 0.44 -30.89
N HIS A 80 15.35 0.38 -30.31
CA HIS A 80 14.85 1.38 -29.37
C HIS A 80 14.34 0.79 -28.04
N ALA A 81 14.42 -0.53 -27.85
CA ALA A 81 14.08 -1.17 -26.59
C ALA A 81 14.98 -0.68 -25.45
N ALA A 82 14.36 -0.34 -24.32
CA ALA A 82 15.09 0.10 -23.13
C ALA A 82 15.87 -1.05 -22.50
N GLY A 83 16.95 -0.71 -21.78
CA GLY A 83 17.84 -1.70 -21.16
C GLY A 83 17.12 -2.70 -20.26
N PHE A 84 16.17 -2.26 -19.44
CA PHE A 84 15.41 -3.15 -18.57
C PHE A 84 14.45 -4.09 -19.35
N GLN A 85 13.92 -3.65 -20.49
CA GLN A 85 13.11 -4.49 -21.37
C GLN A 85 13.98 -5.60 -21.99
N MET A 86 15.18 -5.24 -22.46
CA MET A 86 16.17 -6.20 -22.96
C MET A 86 16.59 -7.19 -21.88
N MET A 87 16.89 -6.71 -20.65
CA MET A 87 17.24 -7.57 -19.52
C MET A 87 16.09 -8.54 -19.16
N THR A 88 14.84 -8.08 -19.28
CA THR A 88 13.66 -8.91 -19.06
C THR A 88 13.63 -10.06 -20.07
N TRP A 89 13.72 -9.77 -21.37
CA TRP A 89 13.71 -10.83 -22.40
C TRP A 89 14.94 -11.75 -22.32
N GLU A 90 16.12 -11.21 -22.00
CA GLU A 90 17.33 -12.02 -21.76
C GLU A 90 17.10 -13.02 -20.62
N ASN A 91 16.48 -12.59 -19.51
CA ASN A 91 16.22 -13.48 -18.39
C ASN A 91 15.12 -14.51 -18.69
N ILE A 92 14.06 -14.11 -19.39
CA ILE A 92 12.94 -15.00 -19.74
C ILE A 92 13.39 -16.14 -20.65
N PHE A 93 14.14 -15.82 -21.71
CA PHE A 93 14.32 -16.73 -22.83
C PHE A 93 15.68 -17.43 -22.88
N CYS A 94 16.71 -16.91 -22.20
CA CYS A 94 18.08 -17.34 -22.45
C CYS A 94 18.68 -18.20 -21.33
N TRP A 95 17.99 -18.38 -20.19
CA TRP A 95 18.47 -19.23 -19.11
C TRP A 95 17.85 -20.63 -19.15
N PHE A 96 18.71 -21.64 -19.10
CA PHE A 96 18.32 -23.05 -19.15
C PHE A 96 18.97 -23.86 -18.03
N TYR A 97 18.31 -24.93 -17.61
CA TYR A 97 18.95 -25.97 -16.81
C TYR A 97 19.99 -26.74 -17.65
N LYS A 98 21.12 -27.08 -17.03
CA LYS A 98 22.19 -27.91 -17.63
C LYS A 98 21.70 -29.33 -17.90
N GLU A 99 20.89 -29.86 -16.99
CA GLU A 99 20.23 -31.16 -17.16
C GLU A 99 19.03 -31.04 -18.10
N LEU A 100 18.88 -32.05 -18.95
CA LEU A 100 17.70 -32.23 -19.79
C LEU A 100 16.59 -32.91 -18.99
N ASP A 101 15.35 -32.71 -19.41
CA ASP A 101 14.25 -33.49 -18.86
C ASP A 101 14.32 -34.97 -19.29
N GLU A 102 13.42 -35.79 -18.75
CA GLU A 102 13.30 -37.22 -19.04
C GLU A 102 13.15 -37.57 -20.55
N ASN A 103 12.82 -36.59 -21.40
CA ASN A 103 12.65 -36.76 -22.85
C ASN A 103 13.80 -36.12 -23.65
N GLY A 104 14.86 -35.65 -22.98
CA GLY A 104 15.98 -34.98 -23.62
C GLY A 104 15.68 -33.53 -24.02
N ILE A 105 14.65 -32.90 -23.45
CA ILE A 105 14.24 -31.53 -23.77
C ILE A 105 14.86 -30.55 -22.76
N ARG A 106 15.39 -29.43 -23.26
CA ARG A 106 15.94 -28.35 -22.43
C ARG A 106 14.84 -27.66 -21.64
N LYS A 107 15.05 -27.43 -20.35
CA LYS A 107 14.11 -26.71 -19.47
C LYS A 107 14.58 -25.27 -19.24
N ASN A 108 13.68 -24.30 -19.41
CA ASN A 108 13.93 -22.91 -19.02
C ASN A 108 14.10 -22.80 -17.50
N MET A 109 15.00 -21.92 -17.08
CA MET A 109 15.25 -21.66 -15.66
C MET A 109 14.15 -20.81 -15.04
N ILE A 110 13.73 -19.73 -15.71
CA ILE A 110 12.78 -18.75 -15.15
C ILE A 110 11.35 -19.24 -15.37
N GLU A 111 10.60 -19.37 -14.28
CA GLU A 111 9.21 -19.83 -14.27
C GLU A 111 8.25 -18.76 -13.73
N GLU A 112 8.69 -17.88 -12.82
CA GLU A 112 7.87 -16.77 -12.29
C GLU A 112 8.57 -15.42 -12.43
N ILE A 113 7.81 -14.42 -12.89
CA ILE A 113 8.30 -13.07 -13.17
C ILE A 113 7.43 -12.03 -12.50
N TYR A 114 8.05 -11.07 -11.80
CA TYR A 114 7.38 -9.99 -11.08
C TYR A 114 7.85 -8.63 -11.61
N LEU A 115 6.96 -7.89 -12.25
CA LEU A 115 7.26 -6.59 -12.88
C LEU A 115 6.37 -5.51 -12.27
N GLU A 116 6.94 -4.71 -11.36
CA GLU A 116 6.29 -3.52 -10.84
C GLU A 116 6.80 -2.31 -11.61
N ILE A 117 5.94 -1.71 -12.43
CA ILE A 117 6.30 -0.61 -13.34
C ILE A 117 5.25 0.49 -13.25
N GLY A 118 5.67 1.76 -13.19
CA GLY A 118 4.77 2.90 -13.08
C GLY A 118 3.70 2.99 -14.18
N ARG A 119 2.65 3.77 -13.94
CA ARG A 119 1.54 3.97 -14.89
C ARG A 119 2.06 4.65 -16.16
N LYS A 120 1.48 4.25 -17.31
CA LYS A 120 1.89 4.70 -18.66
C LYS A 120 3.37 4.44 -19.02
N ALA A 121 4.05 3.52 -18.34
CA ALA A 121 5.42 3.12 -18.65
C ALA A 121 5.50 1.93 -19.64
N GLY A 122 4.60 1.85 -20.63
CA GLY A 122 4.68 0.83 -21.68
C GLY A 122 4.46 -0.63 -21.23
N LYS A 123 3.79 -0.90 -20.10
CA LYS A 123 3.50 -2.25 -19.61
C LYS A 123 2.81 -3.13 -20.66
N SER A 124 1.68 -2.68 -21.22
CA SER A 124 0.94 -3.47 -22.22
C SER A 124 1.75 -3.73 -23.50
N PHE A 125 2.65 -2.81 -23.88
CA PHE A 125 3.63 -3.04 -24.95
C PHE A 125 4.62 -4.16 -24.57
N LEU A 126 5.22 -4.09 -23.38
CA LEU A 126 6.12 -5.13 -22.88
C LEU A 126 5.43 -6.50 -22.83
N CYS A 127 4.19 -6.57 -22.33
CA CYS A 127 3.39 -7.79 -22.34
C CYS A 127 3.19 -8.31 -23.76
N ALA A 128 2.79 -7.45 -24.70
CA ALA A 128 2.49 -7.84 -26.07
C ALA A 128 3.71 -8.40 -26.81
N VAL A 129 4.88 -7.75 -26.68
CA VAL A 129 6.12 -8.22 -27.30
C VAL A 129 6.59 -9.52 -26.66
N THR A 130 6.50 -9.62 -25.32
CA THR A 130 6.85 -10.85 -24.60
C THR A 130 5.96 -12.01 -25.03
N GLU A 131 4.65 -11.79 -25.16
CA GLU A 131 3.71 -12.80 -25.65
C GLU A 131 4.03 -13.24 -27.09
N LEU A 132 4.39 -12.30 -27.98
CA LEU A 132 4.82 -12.64 -29.34
C LEU A 132 6.09 -13.49 -29.36
N LEU A 133 7.08 -13.16 -28.54
CA LEU A 133 8.30 -13.95 -28.40
C LEU A 133 8.00 -15.34 -27.83
N ILE A 134 7.15 -15.45 -26.80
CA ILE A 134 6.65 -16.72 -26.27
C ILE A 134 6.03 -17.54 -27.39
N MET A 135 5.10 -16.96 -28.15
CA MET A 135 4.42 -17.67 -29.24
C MET A 135 5.41 -18.18 -30.30
N LEU A 136 6.40 -17.37 -30.69
CA LEU A 136 7.40 -17.74 -31.71
C LEU A 136 8.41 -18.78 -31.21
N ARG A 137 8.61 -18.91 -29.90
CA ARG A 137 9.58 -19.84 -29.28
C ARG A 137 8.95 -21.08 -28.64
N SER A 138 7.63 -21.12 -28.55
CA SER A 138 6.92 -22.21 -27.88
C SER A 138 6.89 -23.51 -28.70
N PRO A 139 6.77 -24.67 -28.02
CA PRO A 139 6.58 -25.95 -28.68
C PRO A 139 5.23 -26.01 -29.40
N LYS A 140 5.09 -27.05 -30.24
CA LYS A 140 3.89 -27.25 -31.03
C LYS A 140 2.65 -27.37 -30.13
N PHE A 141 1.55 -26.71 -30.50
CA PHE A 141 0.26 -26.74 -29.80
C PHE A 141 0.22 -26.11 -28.39
N ALA A 142 1.27 -25.39 -27.98
CA ALA A 142 1.27 -24.69 -26.70
C ALA A 142 0.09 -23.69 -26.60
N GLN A 143 -0.45 -23.55 -25.39
CA GLN A 143 -1.55 -22.62 -25.11
C GLN A 143 -1.09 -21.57 -24.12
N HIS A 144 -1.40 -20.32 -24.42
CA HIS A 144 -0.98 -19.16 -23.65
C HIS A 144 -2.18 -18.26 -23.35
N ALA A 145 -2.06 -17.43 -22.33
CA ALA A 145 -3.12 -16.51 -21.96
C ALA A 145 -2.62 -15.16 -21.46
N THR A 146 -3.41 -14.13 -21.71
CA THR A 146 -3.33 -12.85 -21.02
C THR A 146 -4.58 -12.71 -20.16
N ALA A 147 -4.43 -12.24 -18.92
CA ALA A 147 -5.51 -12.10 -17.94
C ALA A 147 -5.44 -10.73 -17.26
N GLY A 148 -6.57 -10.31 -16.71
CA GLY A 148 -6.73 -9.07 -15.94
C GLY A 148 -8.03 -9.11 -15.15
N LYS A 149 -8.34 -8.07 -14.36
CA LYS A 149 -9.57 -8.03 -13.53
C LYS A 149 -10.84 -8.19 -14.36
N THR A 150 -10.87 -7.56 -15.54
CA THR A 150 -11.97 -7.66 -16.49
C THR A 150 -11.44 -8.11 -17.86
N ARG A 151 -12.35 -8.61 -18.70
CA ARG A 151 -12.03 -8.96 -20.08
C ARG A 151 -11.56 -7.74 -20.90
N ASP A 152 -12.06 -6.55 -20.58
CA ASP A 152 -11.65 -5.32 -21.27
C ASP A 152 -10.21 -4.94 -20.95
N ILE A 153 -9.75 -5.18 -19.71
CA ILE A 153 -8.34 -4.97 -19.32
C ILE A 153 -7.44 -5.93 -20.09
N SER A 154 -7.77 -7.24 -20.13
CA SER A 154 -6.97 -8.21 -20.89
C SER A 154 -7.04 -7.99 -22.41
N ALA A 155 -8.12 -7.39 -22.91
CA ALA A 155 -8.24 -6.98 -24.31
C ALA A 155 -7.23 -5.90 -24.71
N LEU A 156 -6.75 -5.05 -23.79
CA LEU A 156 -5.72 -4.04 -24.08
C LEU A 156 -4.41 -4.68 -24.54
N VAL A 157 -3.95 -5.72 -23.83
CA VAL A 157 -2.74 -6.47 -24.22
C VAL A 157 -2.95 -7.16 -25.56
N ARG A 158 -4.11 -7.79 -25.77
CA ARG A 158 -4.47 -8.38 -27.06
C ARG A 158 -4.42 -7.37 -28.20
N ASN A 159 -4.99 -6.19 -28.01
CA ASN A 159 -5.03 -5.15 -29.03
C ASN A 159 -3.61 -4.69 -29.38
N ALA A 160 -2.75 -4.50 -28.38
CA ALA A 160 -1.34 -4.20 -28.59
C ALA A 160 -0.61 -5.30 -29.39
N ILE A 161 -0.87 -6.59 -29.11
CA ILE A 161 -0.31 -7.71 -29.91
C ILE A 161 -0.76 -7.60 -31.37
N VAL A 162 -2.06 -7.37 -31.60
CA VAL A 162 -2.61 -7.26 -32.97
C VAL A 162 -2.01 -6.08 -33.73
N GLU A 163 -1.86 -4.93 -33.08
CA GLU A 163 -1.24 -3.74 -33.65
C GLU A 163 0.23 -3.99 -34.01
N ILE A 164 1.00 -4.61 -33.12
CA ILE A 164 2.40 -4.96 -33.36
C ILE A 164 2.53 -5.95 -34.53
N ILE A 165 1.68 -6.99 -34.59
CA ILE A 165 1.68 -7.93 -35.72
C ILE A 165 1.43 -7.19 -37.04
N LYS A 166 0.47 -6.26 -37.07
CA LYS A 166 0.14 -5.48 -38.28
C LYS A 166 1.27 -4.53 -38.69
N ALA A 167 1.97 -3.94 -37.73
CA ALA A 167 3.11 -3.07 -37.98
C ALA A 167 4.39 -3.82 -38.35
N SER A 168 4.41 -5.16 -38.18
CA SER A 168 5.59 -6.01 -38.39
C SER A 168 5.44 -6.90 -39.64
N PRO A 169 5.68 -6.37 -40.85
CA PRO A 169 5.41 -7.08 -42.11
C PRO A 169 6.20 -8.39 -42.27
N LEU A 170 7.36 -8.49 -41.63
CA LEU A 170 8.23 -9.66 -41.73
C LEU A 170 7.69 -10.87 -40.96
N ILE A 171 6.90 -10.65 -39.90
CA ILE A 171 6.31 -11.71 -39.08
C ILE A 171 4.81 -11.90 -39.30
N SER A 172 4.11 -10.90 -39.85
CA SER A 172 2.64 -10.86 -39.92
C SER A 172 2.02 -12.10 -40.59
N LYS A 173 2.66 -12.62 -41.65
CA LYS A 173 2.23 -13.82 -42.38
C LYS A 173 2.16 -15.08 -41.52
N HIS A 174 2.96 -15.14 -40.45
CA HIS A 174 3.05 -16.26 -39.53
C HIS A 174 1.97 -16.25 -38.44
N PHE A 175 1.14 -15.21 -38.37
CA PHE A 175 0.06 -15.14 -37.40
C PHE A 175 -1.32 -15.21 -38.09
N LYS A 176 -2.27 -15.82 -37.40
CA LYS A 176 -3.70 -15.80 -37.74
C LYS A 176 -4.45 -15.23 -36.56
N ILE A 177 -5.13 -14.10 -36.79
CA ILE A 177 -5.91 -13.41 -35.77
C ILE A 177 -7.38 -13.75 -35.98
N THR A 178 -8.02 -14.35 -34.99
CA THR A 178 -9.48 -14.56 -34.97
C THR A 178 -10.09 -13.75 -33.84
N ARG A 179 -11.42 -13.77 -33.68
CA ARG A 179 -12.11 -13.11 -32.56
C ARG A 179 -11.62 -13.64 -31.21
N ASP A 180 -11.45 -14.95 -31.10
CA ASP A 180 -11.25 -15.62 -29.81
C ASP A 180 -9.78 -15.84 -29.45
N LYS A 181 -8.89 -15.93 -30.45
CA LYS A 181 -7.47 -16.25 -30.25
C LYS A 181 -6.56 -15.61 -31.29
N ILE A 182 -5.26 -15.61 -30.98
CA ILE A 182 -4.20 -15.42 -31.98
C ILE A 182 -3.46 -16.74 -32.07
N GLU A 183 -3.19 -17.19 -33.29
CA GLU A 183 -2.50 -18.45 -33.58
C GLU A 183 -1.18 -18.16 -34.32
N CYS A 184 -0.09 -18.76 -33.87
CA CYS A 184 1.17 -18.77 -34.61
C CYS A 184 1.18 -20.00 -35.54
N LYS A 185 1.22 -19.77 -36.84
CA LYS A 185 1.16 -20.83 -37.86
C LYS A 185 2.43 -21.70 -37.93
N LEU A 186 3.54 -21.24 -37.32
CA LEU A 186 4.81 -21.96 -37.35
C LEU A 186 4.77 -23.22 -36.48
N ASN A 187 4.05 -23.16 -35.36
CA ASN A 187 3.98 -24.21 -34.34
C ASN A 187 2.54 -24.50 -33.88
N GLU A 188 1.54 -23.87 -34.49
CA GLU A 188 0.13 -24.05 -34.13
C GLU A 188 -0.18 -23.71 -32.65
N CYS A 189 0.69 -22.92 -32.01
CA CYS A 189 0.44 -22.42 -30.66
C CYS A 189 -0.61 -21.31 -30.69
N THR A 190 -1.27 -21.09 -29.56
CA THR A 190 -2.34 -20.11 -29.45
C THR A 190 -2.23 -19.27 -28.19
N THR A 191 -2.62 -18.00 -28.29
CA THR A 191 -2.86 -17.14 -27.13
C THR A 191 -4.29 -16.63 -27.11
N LYS A 192 -4.86 -16.51 -25.91
CA LYS A 192 -6.20 -15.98 -25.64
C LYS A 192 -6.13 -14.87 -24.60
N HIS A 193 -7.13 -14.00 -24.60
CA HIS A 193 -7.36 -13.06 -23.51
C HIS A 193 -8.51 -13.59 -22.67
N LEU A 194 -8.27 -13.76 -21.37
CA LEU A 194 -9.20 -14.34 -20.41
C LEU A 194 -9.82 -13.23 -19.56
N SER A 195 -11.05 -13.44 -19.11
CA SER A 195 -11.66 -12.63 -18.05
C SER A 195 -11.14 -13.07 -16.68
N GLY A 196 -11.34 -12.24 -15.65
CA GLY A 196 -10.98 -12.55 -14.27
C GLY A 196 -11.87 -13.61 -13.57
N GLU A 197 -12.64 -14.41 -14.31
CA GLU A 197 -13.48 -15.45 -13.70
C GLU A 197 -12.73 -16.79 -13.66
N ALA A 198 -12.35 -17.22 -12.46
CA ALA A 198 -11.56 -18.44 -12.22
C ALA A 198 -12.17 -19.72 -12.84
N ASN A 199 -13.51 -19.81 -12.90
CA ASN A 199 -14.21 -20.98 -13.45
C ASN A 199 -13.91 -21.23 -14.94
N ASN A 200 -13.62 -20.18 -15.72
CA ASN A 200 -13.28 -20.31 -17.14
C ASN A 200 -11.83 -20.75 -17.38
N ILE A 201 -11.01 -20.81 -16.33
CA ILE A 201 -9.56 -21.04 -16.39
C ILE A 201 -9.20 -22.49 -16.05
N ASN A 202 -9.93 -23.13 -15.13
CA ASN A 202 -9.60 -24.45 -14.58
C ASN A 202 -9.56 -25.59 -15.62
N GLY A 203 -10.21 -25.44 -16.77
CA GLY A 203 -10.18 -26.42 -17.87
C GLY A 203 -9.05 -26.21 -18.90
N LEU A 204 -8.21 -25.19 -18.73
CA LEU A 204 -7.14 -24.87 -19.66
C LEU A 204 -5.84 -25.59 -19.28
N LEU A 205 -4.99 -25.83 -20.29
CA LEU A 205 -3.65 -26.39 -20.11
C LEU A 205 -2.62 -25.36 -20.59
N LEU A 206 -2.37 -24.34 -19.77
CA LEU A 206 -1.53 -23.21 -20.16
C LEU A 206 -0.04 -23.53 -19.98
N SER A 207 0.76 -23.20 -21.00
CA SER A 207 2.23 -23.18 -20.91
C SER A 207 2.73 -21.84 -20.38
N SER A 208 2.02 -20.75 -20.66
CA SER A 208 2.31 -19.47 -20.03
C SER A 208 1.07 -18.63 -19.80
N PHE A 209 1.16 -17.70 -18.85
CA PHE A 209 0.21 -16.61 -18.75
C PHE A 209 0.85 -15.30 -18.32
N ILE A 210 0.22 -14.20 -18.71
CA ILE A 210 0.52 -12.84 -18.25
C ILE A 210 -0.70 -12.29 -17.55
N VAL A 211 -0.57 -11.89 -16.28
CA VAL A 211 -1.61 -11.14 -15.57
C VAL A 211 -1.22 -9.67 -15.55
N ASP A 212 -1.95 -8.84 -16.30
CA ASP A 212 -1.77 -7.39 -16.33
C ASP A 212 -2.64 -6.70 -15.27
N GLU A 213 -2.12 -5.63 -14.69
CA GLU A 213 -2.69 -4.87 -13.56
C GLU A 213 -3.05 -5.78 -12.37
N VAL A 214 -2.14 -6.68 -11.96
CA VAL A 214 -2.32 -7.65 -10.86
C VAL A 214 -2.75 -6.97 -9.55
N ALA A 215 -2.23 -5.79 -9.24
CA ALA A 215 -2.56 -5.07 -8.00
C ALA A 215 -4.02 -4.58 -7.96
N ASN A 216 -4.76 -4.65 -9.07
CA ASN A 216 -6.20 -4.40 -9.09
C ASN A 216 -7.03 -5.60 -8.57
N GLN A 217 -6.39 -6.77 -8.37
CA GLN A 217 -7.01 -7.96 -7.83
C GLN A 217 -6.97 -7.91 -6.29
N GLU A 218 -8.14 -7.98 -5.67
CA GLU A 218 -8.30 -7.92 -4.21
C GLU A 218 -7.83 -9.23 -3.54
N ASP A 219 -7.91 -10.36 -4.25
CA ASP A 219 -7.47 -11.67 -3.76
C ASP A 219 -6.67 -12.45 -4.81
N GLY A 220 -6.05 -13.55 -4.37
CA GLY A 220 -5.21 -14.41 -5.20
C GLY A 220 -5.96 -15.47 -6.02
N SER A 221 -7.30 -15.46 -6.09
CA SER A 221 -8.08 -16.56 -6.69
C SER A 221 -7.76 -16.81 -8.16
N ILE A 222 -7.69 -15.75 -8.99
CA ILE A 222 -7.32 -15.83 -10.41
C ILE A 222 -5.89 -16.35 -10.58
N ILE A 223 -4.97 -15.87 -9.73
CA ILE A 223 -3.56 -16.28 -9.75
C ILE A 223 -3.46 -17.78 -9.43
N GLY A 224 -4.19 -18.25 -8.42
CA GLY A 224 -4.28 -19.67 -8.07
C GLY A 224 -4.84 -20.51 -9.22
N ALA A 225 -5.95 -20.11 -9.83
CA ALA A 225 -6.55 -20.81 -10.97
C ALA A 225 -5.61 -20.90 -12.18
N LEU A 226 -4.91 -19.80 -12.50
CA LEU A 226 -3.92 -19.77 -13.57
C LEU A 226 -2.72 -20.68 -13.26
N LYS A 227 -2.18 -20.66 -12.04
CA LYS A 227 -1.11 -21.59 -11.63
C LYS A 227 -1.56 -23.05 -11.74
N LEU A 228 -2.78 -23.38 -11.31
CA LEU A 228 -3.34 -24.73 -11.42
C LEU A 228 -3.48 -25.18 -12.89
N SER A 229 -3.81 -24.28 -13.82
CA SER A 229 -3.88 -24.60 -15.25
C SER A 229 -2.54 -25.04 -15.87
N GLN A 230 -1.42 -24.77 -15.20
CA GLN A 230 -0.08 -25.19 -15.62
C GLN A 230 0.37 -26.52 -15.00
N MET A 231 -0.42 -27.14 -14.12
CA MET A 231 -0.01 -28.30 -13.31
C MET A 231 0.50 -29.50 -14.14
N SER A 232 -0.06 -29.71 -15.34
CA SER A 232 0.34 -30.80 -16.23
C SER A 232 1.23 -30.35 -17.39
N THR A 233 1.76 -29.12 -17.33
CA THR A 233 2.62 -28.55 -18.38
C THR A 233 4.09 -28.56 -17.96
N LYS A 234 4.98 -29.00 -18.86
CA LYS A 234 6.41 -29.16 -18.59
C LYS A 234 7.20 -27.85 -18.60
N HIS A 235 6.81 -26.91 -19.47
CA HIS A 235 7.39 -25.56 -19.53
C HIS A 235 6.34 -24.57 -19.04
N ARG A 236 6.60 -23.97 -17.86
CA ARG A 236 5.69 -23.05 -17.21
C ARG A 236 6.32 -21.68 -17.16
N LEU A 237 5.54 -20.67 -17.48
CA LEU A 237 5.94 -19.28 -17.36
C LEU A 237 4.77 -18.45 -16.84
N SER A 238 4.95 -17.82 -15.70
CA SER A 238 3.97 -16.95 -15.06
C SER A 238 4.53 -15.54 -14.99
N ILE A 239 3.84 -14.57 -15.59
CA ILE A 239 4.26 -13.16 -15.57
C ILE A 239 3.20 -12.35 -14.84
N TYR A 240 3.62 -11.68 -13.78
CA TYR A 240 2.82 -10.77 -12.97
C TYR A 240 3.32 -9.36 -13.19
N ILE A 241 2.49 -8.49 -13.76
CA ILE A 241 2.88 -7.13 -14.09
C ILE A 241 1.82 -6.13 -13.67
N SER A 242 2.23 -5.10 -12.95
CA SER A 242 1.29 -4.09 -12.45
C SER A 242 1.98 -2.78 -12.10
N THR A 243 1.18 -1.72 -12.04
CA THR A 243 1.49 -0.56 -11.17
C THR A 243 0.85 -0.80 -9.81
N GLN A 244 1.29 -0.10 -8.77
CA GLN A 244 0.60 -0.10 -7.47
C GLN A 244 -0.83 0.44 -7.55
N TYR A 245 -1.68 0.03 -6.62
CA TYR A 245 -3.07 0.46 -6.47
C TYR A 245 -3.31 0.96 -5.05
N ASP A 246 -4.32 1.82 -4.89
CA ASP A 246 -4.82 2.26 -3.59
C ASP A 246 -5.72 1.18 -2.97
N ILE A 247 -5.18 -0.04 -2.88
CA ILE A 247 -5.82 -1.22 -2.32
C ILE A 247 -4.83 -1.78 -1.29
N GLU A 248 -5.17 -1.63 -0.01
CA GLU A 248 -4.31 -1.91 1.14
C GLU A 248 -3.75 -3.34 1.11
N HIS A 249 -4.60 -4.30 0.78
CA HIS A 249 -4.23 -5.69 0.58
C HIS A 249 -4.63 -6.11 -0.83
N ASN A 250 -3.64 -6.38 -1.67
CA ASN A 250 -3.84 -6.91 -3.00
C ASN A 250 -2.84 -8.04 -3.25
N ALA A 251 -3.21 -8.97 -4.14
CA ALA A 251 -2.41 -10.17 -4.40
C ALA A 251 -1.01 -9.88 -4.95
N PHE A 252 -0.79 -8.70 -5.55
CA PHE A 252 0.51 -8.33 -6.10
C PHE A 252 1.51 -8.01 -4.99
N ASN A 253 1.09 -7.32 -3.91
CA ASN A 253 1.97 -6.98 -2.80
C ASN A 253 2.59 -8.23 -2.15
N GLU A 254 1.82 -9.31 -1.98
CA GLU A 254 2.32 -10.58 -1.46
C GLU A 254 3.40 -11.20 -2.37
N LEU A 255 3.18 -11.19 -3.69
CA LEU A 255 4.16 -11.68 -4.67
C LEU A 255 5.44 -10.84 -4.68
N LEU A 256 5.30 -9.52 -4.57
CA LEU A 256 6.43 -8.61 -4.50
C LEU A 256 7.23 -8.79 -3.21
N ASP A 257 6.57 -8.97 -2.07
CA ASP A 257 7.24 -9.18 -0.77
C ASP A 257 7.98 -10.51 -0.74
N TYR A 258 7.38 -11.56 -1.32
CA TYR A 258 8.06 -12.84 -1.55
C TYR A 258 9.32 -12.66 -2.41
N HIS A 259 9.24 -11.94 -3.53
CA HIS A 259 10.41 -11.70 -4.39
C HIS A 259 11.48 -10.85 -3.72
N LYS A 260 11.09 -9.83 -2.93
CA LYS A 260 12.03 -9.02 -2.12
C LYS A 260 12.77 -9.90 -1.10
N ALA A 261 12.09 -10.85 -0.45
CA ALA A 261 12.73 -11.78 0.47
C ALA A 261 13.79 -12.67 -0.22
N ILE A 262 13.52 -13.13 -1.45
CA ILE A 262 14.51 -13.85 -2.29
C ILE A 262 15.72 -12.94 -2.59
N LEU A 263 15.48 -11.70 -3.01
CA LEU A 263 16.55 -10.74 -3.30
C LEU A 263 17.42 -10.39 -2.07
N GLN A 264 16.87 -10.51 -0.87
CA GLN A 264 17.58 -10.32 0.39
C GLN A 264 18.32 -11.58 0.87
N GLY A 265 18.16 -12.71 0.19
CA GLY A 265 18.79 -13.98 0.55
C GLY A 265 18.14 -14.68 1.75
N VAL A 266 16.87 -14.35 2.06
CA VAL A 266 16.07 -15.09 3.06
C VAL A 266 15.75 -16.50 2.55
N ASP A 267 15.49 -16.62 1.24
CA ASP A 267 15.38 -17.88 0.50
C ASP A 267 16.45 -17.89 -0.60
N ASN A 268 17.46 -18.75 -0.44
CA ASN A 268 18.57 -18.91 -1.38
C ASN A 268 18.39 -20.12 -2.33
N GLU A 269 17.36 -20.94 -2.11
CA GLU A 269 17.09 -22.13 -2.93
C GLU A 269 16.27 -21.77 -4.18
N THR A 270 15.44 -20.73 -4.07
CA THR A 270 14.61 -20.25 -5.18
C THR A 270 15.46 -19.52 -6.24
N ILE A 271 15.76 -20.23 -7.33
CA ILE A 271 16.52 -19.70 -8.48
C ILE A 271 15.65 -19.36 -9.69
N ASN A 272 14.46 -19.96 -9.83
CA ASN A 272 13.57 -19.89 -10.98
C ASN A 272 12.70 -18.61 -11.06
N THR A 273 13.09 -17.55 -10.36
CA THR A 273 12.39 -16.26 -10.34
C THR A 273 13.21 -15.13 -10.93
N PHE A 274 12.53 -14.13 -11.51
CA PHE A 274 13.10 -12.87 -11.95
C PHE A 274 12.14 -11.72 -11.62
N GLY A 275 12.63 -10.55 -11.22
CA GLY A 275 11.73 -9.41 -11.03
C GLY A 275 12.41 -8.05 -11.05
N LEU A 276 11.73 -7.09 -11.68
CA LEU A 276 12.14 -5.69 -11.71
C LEU A 276 11.08 -4.87 -10.98
N LEU A 277 11.45 -4.37 -9.80
CA LEU A 277 10.53 -3.68 -8.90
C LEU A 277 10.86 -2.18 -8.89
N PHE A 278 10.27 -1.44 -9.83
CA PHE A 278 10.47 0.00 -9.96
C PHE A 278 9.57 0.75 -8.98
N GLU A 279 10.10 1.07 -7.80
CA GLU A 279 9.45 1.84 -6.73
C GLU A 279 10.45 2.82 -6.11
N LEU A 280 9.96 3.79 -5.33
CA LEU A 280 10.83 4.60 -4.47
C LEU A 280 11.48 3.73 -3.39
N ASP A 281 12.70 4.08 -2.99
CA ASP A 281 13.33 3.51 -1.80
C ASP A 281 12.68 4.08 -0.53
N GLU A 282 12.76 3.33 0.57
CA GLU A 282 12.34 3.83 1.89
C GLU A 282 13.16 5.08 2.25
N GLY A 283 12.47 6.20 2.47
CA GLY A 283 13.08 7.48 2.83
C GLY A 283 13.43 8.40 1.65
N ASP A 284 13.19 7.99 0.40
CA ASP A 284 13.28 8.90 -0.74
C ASP A 284 12.28 10.06 -0.59
N ASP A 285 12.72 11.27 -0.93
CA ASP A 285 11.84 12.41 -1.06
C ASP A 285 11.13 12.36 -2.42
N PHE A 286 9.82 12.14 -2.41
CA PHE A 286 9.00 12.12 -3.62
C PHE A 286 8.91 13.50 -4.31
N ASN A 287 9.28 14.58 -3.62
CA ASN A 287 9.35 15.93 -4.19
C ASN A 287 10.63 16.15 -5.02
N ASP A 288 11.65 15.31 -4.84
CA ASP A 288 12.86 15.35 -5.65
C ASP A 288 12.64 14.59 -6.97
N GLU A 289 12.62 15.34 -8.08
CA GLU A 289 12.46 14.80 -9.44
C GLU A 289 13.52 13.74 -9.79
N ASN A 290 14.72 13.81 -9.20
CA ASN A 290 15.78 12.82 -9.43
C ASN A 290 15.39 11.42 -8.94
N ASN A 291 14.44 11.30 -8.00
CA ASN A 291 13.96 10.01 -7.53
C ASN A 291 12.91 9.39 -8.45
N TRP A 292 12.24 10.17 -9.31
CA TRP A 292 11.14 9.66 -10.15
C TRP A 292 11.60 8.62 -11.18
N VAL A 293 12.87 8.69 -11.60
CA VAL A 293 13.48 7.72 -12.52
C VAL A 293 13.55 6.30 -11.93
N LYS A 294 13.58 6.16 -10.60
CA LYS A 294 13.58 4.87 -9.91
C LYS A 294 12.30 4.07 -10.15
N SER A 295 11.17 4.76 -10.32
CA SER A 295 9.85 4.14 -10.53
C SER A 295 9.37 4.20 -11.98
N ASN A 296 9.78 5.22 -12.74
CA ASN A 296 9.29 5.47 -14.09
C ASN A 296 10.43 5.79 -15.09
N PRO A 297 11.37 4.86 -15.31
CA PRO A 297 12.57 5.11 -16.09
C PRO A 297 12.31 5.46 -17.56
N LEU A 298 11.24 4.91 -18.18
CA LEU A 298 10.89 5.23 -19.57
C LEU A 298 10.41 6.67 -19.75
N GLN A 299 9.55 7.15 -18.84
CA GLN A 299 9.04 8.52 -18.93
C GLN A 299 10.15 9.54 -18.64
N MET A 300 11.06 9.22 -17.72
CA MET A 300 12.20 10.06 -17.40
C MET A 300 13.28 10.11 -18.50
N ALA A 301 13.26 9.18 -19.47
CA ALA A 301 14.24 9.14 -20.56
C ALA A 301 14.06 10.28 -21.59
N PHE A 302 12.85 10.82 -21.75
CA PHE A 302 12.53 11.83 -22.76
C PHE A 302 11.96 13.11 -22.12
N GLU A 303 12.20 14.27 -22.74
CA GLU A 303 11.77 15.56 -22.17
C GLU A 303 10.24 15.68 -22.07
N ASP A 304 9.49 15.18 -23.05
CA ASP A 304 8.03 15.18 -23.02
C ASP A 304 7.48 14.34 -21.85
N GLY A 305 8.11 13.20 -21.57
CA GLY A 305 7.75 12.34 -20.43
C GLY A 305 8.06 13.03 -19.09
N ARG A 306 9.23 13.65 -18.95
CA ARG A 306 9.58 14.47 -17.77
C ARG A 306 8.57 15.61 -17.56
N ASN A 307 8.21 16.33 -18.62
CA ASN A 307 7.22 17.40 -18.56
C ASN A 307 5.84 16.91 -18.15
N PHE A 308 5.39 15.74 -18.65
CA PHE A 308 4.15 15.13 -18.19
C PHE A 308 4.18 14.82 -16.69
N LEU A 309 5.26 14.22 -16.18
CA LEU A 309 5.40 13.93 -14.75
C LEU A 309 5.41 15.19 -13.90
N ARG A 310 6.12 16.25 -14.32
CA ARG A 310 6.12 17.55 -13.64
C ARG A 310 4.72 18.17 -13.57
N GLN A 311 3.92 18.04 -14.63
CA GLN A 311 2.54 18.54 -14.66
C GLN A 311 1.63 17.77 -13.68
N GLU A 312 1.72 16.44 -13.65
CA GLU A 312 0.95 15.61 -12.71
C GLU A 312 1.37 15.90 -11.25
N TYR A 313 2.67 16.06 -10.99
CA TYR A 313 3.17 16.48 -9.67
C TYR A 313 2.63 17.85 -9.27
N LYS A 314 2.71 18.85 -10.16
CA LYS A 314 2.19 20.21 -9.92
C LYS A 314 0.69 20.20 -9.62
N LYS A 315 -0.08 19.37 -10.32
CA LYS A 315 -1.50 19.16 -10.04
C LYS A 315 -1.71 18.57 -8.63
N GLY A 316 -0.88 17.62 -8.23
CA GLY A 316 -0.88 17.04 -6.90
C GLY A 316 -0.61 18.05 -5.79
N LEU A 317 0.25 19.06 -6.01
CA LEU A 317 0.49 20.12 -5.02
C LEU A 317 -0.76 20.92 -4.66
N THR A 318 -1.75 20.98 -5.56
CA THR A 318 -3.03 21.66 -5.31
C THR A 318 -4.13 20.70 -4.87
N ILE A 319 -4.08 19.43 -5.31
CA ILE A 319 -5.15 18.45 -5.08
C ILE A 319 -4.57 17.23 -4.35
N PRO A 320 -4.86 17.05 -3.05
CA PRO A 320 -4.32 15.94 -2.26
C PRO A 320 -4.58 14.55 -2.85
N SER A 321 -5.77 14.31 -3.41
CA SER A 321 -6.10 13.04 -4.06
C SER A 321 -5.27 12.81 -5.34
N ALA A 322 -4.94 13.86 -6.08
CA ALA A 322 -4.06 13.77 -7.24
C ALA A 322 -2.60 13.52 -6.82
N MET A 323 -2.15 14.09 -5.69
CA MET A 323 -0.83 13.76 -5.13
C MET A 323 -0.77 12.30 -4.67
N LYS A 324 -1.84 11.81 -4.03
CA LYS A 324 -1.96 10.39 -3.66
C LYS A 324 -1.89 9.50 -4.91
N GLU A 325 -2.62 9.85 -5.97
CA GLU A 325 -2.58 9.12 -7.24
C GLU A 325 -1.18 9.18 -7.89
N PHE A 326 -0.51 10.33 -7.87
CA PHE A 326 0.86 10.48 -8.36
C PHE A 326 1.83 9.54 -7.62
N ARG A 327 1.82 9.58 -6.29
CA ARG A 327 2.70 8.74 -5.45
C ARG A 327 2.44 7.25 -5.66
N ILE A 328 1.18 6.82 -5.65
CA ILE A 328 0.82 5.40 -5.83
C ILE A 328 1.04 4.96 -7.28
N LYS A 329 0.48 5.67 -8.26
CA LYS A 329 0.42 5.20 -9.66
C LYS A 329 1.66 5.54 -10.48
N ILE A 330 2.34 6.63 -10.19
CA ILE A 330 3.52 7.04 -10.98
C ILE A 330 4.80 6.59 -10.28
N LEU A 331 4.86 6.76 -8.95
CA LEU A 331 6.05 6.44 -8.16
C LEU A 331 6.03 5.04 -7.54
N ASN A 332 4.95 4.27 -7.71
CA ASN A 332 4.76 2.95 -7.09
C ASN A 332 5.00 2.97 -5.58
N GLU A 333 4.69 4.08 -4.92
CA GLU A 333 4.85 4.20 -3.49
C GLU A 333 3.74 3.43 -2.78
N ARG A 334 4.13 2.44 -1.97
CA ARG A 334 3.20 1.74 -1.09
C ARG A 334 2.88 2.62 0.11
N LEU A 335 1.87 3.46 -0.04
CA LEU A 335 1.35 4.27 1.06
C LEU A 335 0.61 3.35 2.05
N SER A 336 1.30 2.92 3.10
CA SER A 336 0.66 2.25 4.23
C SER A 336 -0.33 3.22 4.89
N GLY A 337 -1.63 2.90 4.86
CA GLY A 337 -2.62 3.54 5.74
C GLY A 337 -3.05 4.96 5.39
N TYR A 338 -3.11 5.34 4.11
CA TYR A 338 -3.93 6.48 3.68
C TYR A 338 -5.39 6.03 3.44
N SER A 339 -5.94 5.23 4.36
CA SER A 339 -7.31 4.69 4.28
C SER A 339 -8.35 5.61 4.91
N GLY A 340 -7.97 6.81 5.34
CA GLY A 340 -8.88 7.85 5.80
C GLY A 340 -8.40 9.24 5.43
N GLU A 341 -9.34 10.15 5.25
CA GLU A 341 -9.03 11.58 5.31
C GLU A 341 -8.38 11.86 6.67
N THR A 342 -7.32 12.69 6.68
CA THR A 342 -6.78 13.25 7.92
C THR A 342 -7.95 13.81 8.73
N TYR A 343 -8.07 13.40 9.99
CA TYR A 343 -9.27 13.73 10.76
C TYR A 343 -9.45 15.26 10.91
N ILE A 344 -8.38 15.97 11.29
CA ILE A 344 -8.34 17.42 11.45
C ILE A 344 -7.07 17.97 10.81
N ASP A 345 -7.18 19.08 10.08
CA ASP A 345 -6.02 19.84 9.60
C ASP A 345 -5.15 20.29 10.80
N PHE A 346 -3.88 19.88 10.79
CA PHE A 346 -3.02 20.05 11.96
C PHE A 346 -2.75 21.53 12.28
N GLU A 347 -2.65 22.40 11.27
CA GLU A 347 -2.48 23.84 11.49
C GLU A 347 -3.70 24.45 12.18
N THR A 348 -4.90 23.99 11.82
CA THR A 348 -6.15 24.39 12.50
C THR A 348 -6.19 23.87 13.93
N TRP A 349 -5.84 22.60 14.16
CA TRP A 349 -5.69 22.04 15.51
C TRP A 349 -4.74 22.88 16.36
N LYS A 350 -3.56 23.24 15.83
CA LYS A 350 -2.55 24.01 16.57
C LYS A 350 -3.00 25.41 16.99
N LYS A 351 -3.97 26.02 16.28
CA LYS A 351 -4.57 27.32 16.69
C LYS A 351 -5.42 27.21 17.95
N CYS A 352 -5.91 26.02 18.29
CA CYS A 352 -6.65 25.75 19.53
C CYS A 352 -5.73 25.57 20.75
N GLN A 353 -4.40 25.67 20.58
CA GLN A 353 -3.45 25.47 21.66
C GLN A 353 -3.40 26.68 22.61
N VAL A 354 -3.45 26.41 23.90
CA VAL A 354 -3.16 27.38 24.96
C VAL A 354 -2.05 26.87 25.88
N ASP A 355 -1.27 27.77 26.50
CA ASP A 355 -0.17 27.36 27.37
C ASP A 355 -0.66 26.70 28.67
N ARG A 356 -1.78 27.17 29.21
CA ARG A 356 -2.38 26.66 30.45
C ARG A 356 -3.89 26.78 30.43
N ILE A 357 -4.56 25.77 30.98
CA ILE A 357 -6.00 25.77 31.28
C ILE A 357 -6.17 25.80 32.79
N ASP A 358 -7.10 26.62 33.27
CA ASP A 358 -7.49 26.67 34.68
C ASP A 358 -8.77 25.86 34.90
N LEU A 359 -8.78 25.02 35.92
CA LEU A 359 -9.90 24.16 36.27
C LEU A 359 -10.54 24.58 37.60
N GLU A 360 -10.03 25.62 38.27
CA GLU A 360 -10.52 26.03 39.60
C GLU A 360 -12.02 26.38 39.55
N GLY A 361 -12.82 25.65 40.32
CA GLY A 361 -14.27 25.79 40.39
C GLY A 361 -15.07 25.14 39.25
N ALA A 362 -14.41 24.55 38.25
CA ALA A 362 -15.08 23.89 37.12
C ALA A 362 -15.65 22.52 37.51
N GLU A 363 -16.80 22.16 36.92
CA GLU A 363 -17.27 20.77 36.86
C GLU A 363 -16.71 20.10 35.61
N VAL A 364 -15.94 19.03 35.81
CA VAL A 364 -15.17 18.38 34.74
C VAL A 364 -15.69 16.97 34.46
N VAL A 365 -15.55 16.58 33.20
CA VAL A 365 -15.65 15.19 32.74
C VAL A 365 -14.25 14.61 32.70
N VAL A 366 -14.05 13.46 33.33
CA VAL A 366 -12.81 12.71 33.23
C VAL A 366 -13.06 11.52 32.34
N GLU A 367 -12.17 11.29 31.38
CA GLU A 367 -12.18 10.09 30.55
C GLU A 367 -10.97 9.24 30.86
N VAL A 368 -11.17 7.91 30.83
CA VAL A 368 -10.12 6.93 31.03
C VAL A 368 -10.16 5.89 29.90
N ASP A 369 -9.13 5.90 29.05
CA ASP A 369 -8.86 4.84 28.07
C ASP A 369 -7.70 3.99 28.57
N ALA A 370 -7.95 2.71 28.88
CA ALA A 370 -6.97 1.84 29.52
C ALA A 370 -6.48 0.72 28.57
N SER A 371 -5.17 0.74 28.29
CA SER A 371 -4.48 -0.34 27.59
C SER A 371 -3.59 -1.15 28.53
N LEU A 372 -3.58 -2.48 28.33
CA LEU A 372 -2.77 -3.40 29.13
C LEU A 372 -1.30 -3.45 28.71
N THR A 373 -0.97 -3.21 27.44
CA THR A 373 0.37 -3.53 26.90
C THR A 373 0.98 -2.45 26.02
N THR A 374 0.57 -2.32 24.75
CA THR A 374 1.34 -1.60 23.72
C THR A 374 0.76 -0.26 23.29
N ASP A 375 -0.53 -0.01 23.54
CA ASP A 375 -1.12 1.31 23.36
C ASP A 375 -0.83 2.21 24.58
N LEU A 376 -1.13 3.50 24.48
CA LEU A 376 -1.08 4.39 25.63
C LEU A 376 -2.38 4.23 26.41
N SER A 377 -2.30 4.19 27.73
CA SER A 377 -3.47 4.51 28.54
C SER A 377 -3.59 6.02 28.64
N ALA A 378 -4.78 6.58 28.51
CA ALA A 378 -5.04 8.00 28.52
C ALA A 378 -5.97 8.38 29.67
N ILE A 379 -5.70 9.54 30.27
CA ILE A 379 -6.64 10.24 31.13
C ILE A 379 -6.81 11.65 30.58
N ASN A 380 -8.04 11.98 30.18
CA ASN A 380 -8.38 13.30 29.67
C ASN A 380 -9.38 13.98 30.60
N ILE A 381 -9.18 15.26 30.85
CA ILE A 381 -10.05 16.11 31.66
C ILE A 381 -10.62 17.17 30.72
N MET A 382 -11.94 17.22 30.61
CA MET A 382 -12.64 18.18 29.76
C MET A 382 -13.74 18.89 30.52
N TYR A 383 -13.87 20.19 30.34
CA TYR A 383 -15.05 20.95 30.75
C TYR A 383 -15.47 21.93 29.67
N LYS A 384 -16.68 22.45 29.80
CA LYS A 384 -17.24 23.46 28.91
C LYS A 384 -17.61 24.70 29.71
N GLU A 385 -17.20 25.87 29.24
CA GLU A 385 -17.58 27.16 29.81
C GLU A 385 -17.74 28.18 28.69
N ASN A 386 -18.80 28.99 28.71
CA ASN A 386 -19.06 30.05 27.71
C ASN A 386 -18.99 29.55 26.25
N ASN A 387 -19.54 28.35 26.00
CA ASN A 387 -19.51 27.67 24.71
C ASN A 387 -18.13 27.24 24.19
N MET A 388 -17.09 27.31 25.03
CA MET A 388 -15.75 26.84 24.75
C MET A 388 -15.49 25.54 25.51
N TYR A 389 -14.90 24.55 24.85
CA TYR A 389 -14.43 23.32 25.47
C TYR A 389 -12.94 23.44 25.81
N TYR A 390 -12.57 22.97 26.98
CA TYR A 390 -11.23 23.05 27.50
C TYR A 390 -10.71 21.64 27.81
N LEU A 391 -9.59 21.25 27.20
CA LEU A 391 -9.05 19.89 27.24
C LEU A 391 -7.64 19.84 27.84
N ILE A 392 -7.46 18.99 28.86
CA ILE A 392 -6.16 18.59 29.40
C ILE A 392 -6.01 17.08 29.22
N SER A 393 -4.87 16.63 28.68
CA SER A 393 -4.61 15.21 28.42
C SER A 393 -3.32 14.76 29.08
N HIS A 394 -3.31 13.52 29.59
CA HIS A 394 -2.14 12.86 30.17
C HIS A 394 -2.11 11.37 29.81
N ALA A 395 -0.94 10.84 29.44
CA ALA A 395 -0.79 9.43 29.08
C ALA A 395 -0.05 8.60 30.15
N PHE A 396 -0.24 7.28 30.12
CA PHE A 396 0.48 6.31 30.95
C PHE A 396 0.97 5.16 30.08
N LEU A 397 2.19 4.69 30.35
CA LEU A 397 2.77 3.54 29.64
C LEU A 397 3.81 2.81 30.51
N PRO A 398 3.99 1.49 30.32
CA PRO A 398 4.94 0.71 31.12
C PRO A 398 6.37 0.79 30.60
N GLU A 399 7.33 0.94 31.50
CA GLU A 399 8.76 1.13 31.21
C GLU A 399 9.34 0.00 30.35
N ASN A 400 8.98 -1.25 30.63
CA ASN A 400 9.55 -2.41 29.93
C ASN A 400 9.12 -2.51 28.46
N THR A 401 8.13 -1.71 28.01
CA THR A 401 7.71 -1.69 26.60
C THR A 401 8.51 -0.70 25.75
N LEU A 402 9.25 0.24 26.36
CA LEU A 402 9.98 1.27 25.62
C LEU A 402 10.96 0.72 24.56
N PRO A 403 11.74 -0.36 24.80
CA PRO A 403 12.69 -0.87 23.82
C PRO A 403 12.05 -1.52 22.58
N SER A 404 10.82 -2.03 22.70
CA SER A 404 10.13 -2.75 21.63
C SER A 404 9.15 -1.87 20.84
N ARG A 405 8.94 -0.63 21.29
CA ARG A 405 8.11 0.37 20.61
C ARG A 405 8.75 0.81 19.29
N ARG A 406 7.89 0.97 18.27
CA ARG A 406 8.27 1.32 16.89
C ARG A 406 7.90 2.77 16.54
N GLU A 407 7.22 3.45 17.45
CA GLU A 407 6.85 4.86 17.39
C GLU A 407 8.11 5.73 17.40
N LYS A 408 8.19 6.72 16.50
CA LYS A 408 9.29 7.71 16.47
C LYS A 408 9.05 8.84 17.48
N ILE A 409 8.83 8.51 18.75
CA ILE A 409 8.60 9.48 19.82
C ILE A 409 9.45 9.13 21.05
N ASP A 410 10.10 10.14 21.63
CA ASP A 410 10.88 9.97 22.87
C ASP A 410 9.95 10.11 24.09
N TYR A 411 9.40 8.99 24.54
CA TYR A 411 8.51 8.99 25.72
C TYR A 411 9.22 9.45 27.01
N ARG A 412 10.54 9.26 27.13
CA ARG A 412 11.28 9.77 28.31
C ARG A 412 11.42 11.29 28.26
N GLN A 413 11.43 11.89 27.07
CA GLN A 413 11.30 13.33 26.91
C GLN A 413 9.88 13.80 27.23
N MET A 414 8.85 13.09 26.75
CA MET A 414 7.45 13.43 27.02
C MET A 414 7.13 13.39 28.53
N GLU A 415 7.69 12.41 29.26
CA GLU A 415 7.57 12.34 30.71
C GLU A 415 8.24 13.53 31.40
N ARG A 416 9.45 13.91 30.99
CA ARG A 416 10.15 15.11 31.50
C ARG A 416 9.37 16.41 31.23
N GLN A 417 8.55 16.43 30.19
CA GLN A 417 7.66 17.55 29.87
C GLN A 417 6.31 17.49 30.60
N GLY A 418 6.05 16.41 31.36
CA GLY A 418 4.81 16.21 32.10
C GLY A 418 3.63 15.75 31.25
N TYR A 419 3.85 15.21 30.05
CA TYR A 419 2.78 14.76 29.15
C TYR A 419 2.39 13.29 29.31
N CYS A 420 3.28 12.50 29.94
CA CYS A 420 2.99 11.12 30.29
C CYS A 420 3.68 10.71 31.58
N THR A 421 3.22 9.62 32.19
CA THR A 421 3.86 8.94 33.31
C THR A 421 4.32 7.54 32.86
N ILE A 422 5.60 7.22 33.04
CA ILE A 422 6.14 5.90 32.76
C ILE A 422 6.07 5.06 34.04
N THR A 423 5.20 4.03 34.05
CA THR A 423 5.03 3.15 35.20
C THR A 423 6.04 2.00 35.17
N LYS A 424 6.51 1.54 36.34
CA LYS A 424 7.41 0.39 36.43
C LYS A 424 6.71 -0.89 35.99
N GLY A 425 7.46 -1.80 35.36
CA GLY A 425 6.96 -3.13 34.96
C GLY A 425 6.57 -3.23 33.49
N SER A 426 5.86 -4.31 33.13
CA SER A 426 5.49 -4.66 31.75
C SER A 426 4.05 -4.35 31.39
N ILE A 427 3.24 -3.94 32.37
CA ILE A 427 1.84 -3.51 32.21
C ILE A 427 1.64 -2.20 32.98
N VAL A 428 0.64 -1.43 32.58
CA VAL A 428 0.26 -0.21 33.31
C VAL A 428 -0.33 -0.59 34.67
N ASP A 429 0.16 0.01 35.74
CA ASP A 429 -0.39 -0.18 37.09
C ASP A 429 -1.66 0.64 37.26
N TYR A 430 -2.81 -0.03 37.29
CA TYR A 430 -4.10 0.66 37.42
C TYR A 430 -4.31 1.34 38.77
N ASN A 431 -3.55 1.00 39.82
CA ASN A 431 -3.61 1.76 41.07
C ASN A 431 -3.05 3.18 40.88
N VAL A 432 -2.05 3.33 40.00
CA VAL A 432 -1.51 4.65 39.64
C VAL A 432 -2.53 5.49 38.87
N LEU A 433 -3.33 4.86 37.99
CA LEU A 433 -4.43 5.54 37.31
C LEU A 433 -5.52 5.95 38.29
N GLU A 434 -5.92 5.04 39.19
CA GLU A 434 -6.91 5.32 40.24
C GLU A 434 -6.47 6.50 41.14
N GLU A 435 -5.22 6.47 41.62
CA GLU A 435 -4.64 7.54 42.42
C GLU A 435 -4.58 8.86 41.65
N TYR A 436 -4.23 8.82 40.37
CA TYR A 436 -4.22 10.01 39.52
C TYR A 436 -5.61 10.65 39.46
N ILE A 437 -6.65 9.85 39.21
CA ILE A 437 -8.04 10.32 39.10
C ILE A 437 -8.51 10.93 40.42
N ARG A 438 -8.33 10.23 41.54
CA ARG A 438 -8.72 10.70 42.87
C ARG A 438 -8.04 12.00 43.29
N ASN A 439 -6.84 12.25 42.76
CA ASN A 439 -6.10 13.48 43.03
C ASN A 439 -6.50 14.66 42.13
N ILE A 440 -7.31 14.46 41.08
CA ILE A 440 -7.70 15.54 40.14
C ILE A 440 -8.39 16.69 40.88
N GLU A 441 -9.41 16.41 41.68
CA GLU A 441 -10.21 17.44 42.36
C GLU A 441 -9.37 18.30 43.30
N ILE A 442 -8.46 17.66 44.06
CA ILE A 442 -7.56 18.36 44.99
C ILE A 442 -6.51 19.18 44.23
N LYS A 443 -5.87 18.57 43.22
CA LYS A 443 -4.78 19.18 42.46
C LYS A 443 -5.25 20.37 41.61
N HIS A 444 -6.43 20.25 41.03
CA HIS A 444 -6.98 21.21 40.09
C HIS A 444 -8.09 22.09 40.69
N LYS A 445 -8.47 21.85 41.95
CA LYS A 445 -9.58 22.53 42.65
C LYS A 445 -10.88 22.54 41.83
N CYS A 446 -11.13 21.44 41.15
CA CYS A 446 -12.31 21.21 40.33
C CYS A 446 -13.18 20.12 40.98
N LYS A 447 -14.36 19.87 40.40
CA LYS A 447 -15.23 18.77 40.80
C LYS A 447 -15.42 17.80 39.64
N ILE A 448 -15.19 16.51 39.85
CA ILE A 448 -15.48 15.49 38.83
C ILE A 448 -16.99 15.26 38.83
N ARG A 449 -17.62 15.49 37.68
CA ARG A 449 -19.05 15.25 37.52
C ARG A 449 -19.35 13.79 37.18
N TYR A 450 -18.61 13.24 36.23
CA TYR A 450 -18.63 11.80 35.91
C TYR A 450 -17.33 11.38 35.23
N ILE A 451 -17.07 10.07 35.29
CA ILE A 451 -15.96 9.39 34.65
C ILE A 451 -16.50 8.58 33.47
N ALA A 452 -16.05 8.88 32.25
CA ALA A 452 -16.37 8.14 31.04
C ALA A 452 -15.26 7.12 30.72
N THR A 453 -15.63 5.91 30.30
CA THR A 453 -14.66 4.86 29.94
C THR A 453 -15.28 3.86 28.97
N ASP A 454 -14.45 3.18 28.17
CA ASP A 454 -14.86 1.93 27.52
C ASP A 454 -14.98 0.80 28.57
N PRO A 455 -15.99 -0.09 28.52
CA PRO A 455 -16.10 -1.26 29.40
C PRO A 455 -14.90 -2.23 29.35
N PHE A 456 -14.04 -2.21 28.34
CA PHE A 456 -12.92 -3.14 28.22
C PHE A 456 -11.73 -2.79 29.16
N ASN A 457 -11.02 -3.82 29.67
CA ASN A 457 -9.75 -3.77 30.39
C ASN A 457 -9.66 -3.12 31.79
N ILE A 458 -10.61 -2.30 32.27
CA ILE A 458 -10.49 -1.57 33.56
C ILE A 458 -11.67 -1.72 34.53
N VAL A 459 -12.51 -2.74 34.33
CA VAL A 459 -13.76 -2.97 35.10
C VAL A 459 -13.57 -2.91 36.62
N ALA A 460 -12.54 -3.54 37.17
CA ALA A 460 -12.32 -3.58 38.62
C ALA A 460 -11.98 -2.21 39.22
N THR A 461 -11.17 -1.41 38.52
CA THR A 461 -10.83 -0.04 38.96
C THR A 461 -12.04 0.88 38.84
N MET A 462 -12.84 0.73 37.78
CA MET A 462 -14.07 1.50 37.59
C MET A 462 -15.12 1.17 38.66
N GLN A 463 -15.21 -0.08 39.09
CA GLN A 463 -16.09 -0.46 40.19
C GLN A 463 -15.70 0.26 41.50
N LYS A 464 -14.40 0.35 41.82
CA LYS A 464 -13.94 1.12 42.99
C LYS A 464 -14.23 2.61 42.85
N LEU A 465 -13.95 3.20 41.69
CA LEU A 465 -14.21 4.61 41.43
C LEU A 465 -15.72 4.93 41.48
N SER A 466 -16.58 3.97 41.15
CA SER A 466 -18.04 4.14 41.23
C SER A 466 -18.59 4.26 42.66
N GLU A 467 -17.79 3.97 43.68
CA GLU A 467 -18.16 4.24 45.08
C GLU A 467 -18.16 5.74 45.40
N ASP A 468 -17.36 6.53 44.66
CA ASP A 468 -17.16 7.96 44.92
C ASP A 468 -17.61 8.87 43.76
N TYR A 469 -17.69 8.34 42.53
CA TYR A 469 -17.98 9.09 41.32
C TYR A 469 -19.04 8.41 40.45
N ASP A 470 -19.79 9.19 39.68
CA ASP A 470 -20.66 8.65 38.64
C ASP A 470 -19.81 8.11 37.48
N VAL A 471 -19.96 6.84 37.12
CA VAL A 471 -19.18 6.19 36.04
C VAL A 471 -20.09 5.85 34.86
N ILE A 472 -19.74 6.31 33.67
CA ILE A 472 -20.47 6.10 32.42
C ILE A 472 -19.66 5.18 31.50
N LEU A 473 -20.25 4.04 31.15
CA LEU A 473 -19.65 3.08 30.21
C LEU A 473 -20.09 3.40 28.78
N LEU A 474 -19.13 3.70 27.91
CA LEU A 474 -19.36 4.04 26.51
C LEU A 474 -18.83 2.95 25.59
N LYS A 475 -19.66 2.51 24.65
CA LYS A 475 -19.25 1.53 23.65
C LYS A 475 -18.66 2.22 22.42
N GLN A 476 -17.51 1.75 21.95
CA GLN A 476 -16.93 2.20 20.69
C GLN A 476 -17.70 1.65 19.46
N SER A 477 -18.81 2.29 19.11
CA SER A 477 -19.60 1.96 17.90
C SER A 477 -19.90 3.19 17.06
N TYR A 478 -20.10 2.99 15.74
CA TYR A 478 -20.47 4.05 14.80
C TYR A 478 -21.69 4.85 15.29
N SER A 479 -22.73 4.17 15.79
CA SER A 479 -23.96 4.80 16.27
C SER A 479 -23.77 5.74 17.46
N VAL A 480 -22.74 5.53 18.28
CA VAL A 480 -22.48 6.32 19.50
C VAL A 480 -21.48 7.43 19.19
N LEU A 481 -20.42 7.13 18.44
CA LEU A 481 -19.27 8.03 18.30
C LEU A 481 -19.24 8.82 16.98
N SER A 482 -19.93 8.38 15.92
CA SER A 482 -19.93 9.12 14.64
C SER A 482 -20.40 10.58 14.79
N PRO A 483 -21.51 10.87 15.50
CA PRO A 483 -21.92 12.26 15.74
C PRO A 483 -20.91 13.12 16.53
N PRO A 484 -20.43 12.73 17.73
CA PRO A 484 -19.47 13.56 18.46
C PRO A 484 -18.11 13.67 17.76
N ILE A 485 -17.67 12.68 16.98
CA ILE A 485 -16.47 12.81 16.12
C ILE A 485 -16.67 13.92 15.09
N LYS A 486 -17.80 13.96 14.40
CA LYS A 486 -18.07 15.01 13.40
C LYS A 486 -18.15 16.38 14.06
N GLN A 487 -18.87 16.49 15.17
CA GLN A 487 -19.05 17.77 15.85
C GLN A 487 -17.74 18.27 16.48
N PHE A 488 -16.94 17.41 17.13
CA PHE A 488 -15.65 17.82 17.69
C PHE A 488 -14.76 18.43 16.62
N ARG A 489 -14.71 17.81 15.43
CA ARG A 489 -13.99 18.36 14.28
C ARG A 489 -14.53 19.75 13.89
N ASP A 490 -15.84 19.89 13.74
CA ASP A 490 -16.45 21.17 13.38
C ASP A 490 -16.17 22.27 14.43
N ASP A 491 -16.18 21.91 15.71
CA ASP A 491 -15.88 22.82 16.81
C ASP A 491 -14.40 23.23 16.83
N VAL A 492 -13.47 22.33 16.46
CA VAL A 492 -12.06 22.73 16.23
C VAL A 492 -11.98 23.75 15.09
N TYR A 493 -12.65 23.52 13.96
CA TYR A 493 -12.65 24.47 12.83
C TYR A 493 -13.32 25.81 13.17
N LYS A 494 -14.29 25.82 14.07
CA LYS A 494 -14.92 27.05 14.59
C LYS A 494 -14.09 27.74 15.68
N GLY A 495 -13.01 27.13 16.15
CA GLY A 495 -12.20 27.64 17.25
C GLY A 495 -12.91 27.56 18.62
N LEU A 496 -13.82 26.59 18.80
CA LEU A 496 -14.56 26.36 20.04
C LEU A 496 -13.88 25.36 20.99
N ILE A 497 -12.76 24.76 20.56
CA ILE A 497 -11.92 23.89 21.40
C ILE A 497 -10.67 24.67 21.80
N SER A 498 -10.29 24.58 23.07
CA SER A 498 -8.99 24.98 23.61
C SER A 498 -8.35 23.80 24.32
N TYR A 499 -7.10 23.48 23.98
CA TYR A 499 -6.36 22.40 24.67
C TYR A 499 -5.06 22.91 25.26
N GLN A 500 -4.72 22.42 26.45
CA GLN A 500 -3.47 22.77 27.10
C GLN A 500 -2.31 22.14 26.33
N LYS A 501 -1.26 22.92 26.08
CA LYS A 501 -0.08 22.52 25.33
C LYS A 501 0.45 21.16 25.77
N ASN A 502 0.31 20.18 24.88
CA ASN A 502 0.78 18.82 25.04
C ASN A 502 1.25 18.29 23.68
N THR A 503 2.57 18.15 23.51
CA THR A 503 3.14 17.69 22.22
C THR A 503 2.88 16.21 21.95
N LEU A 504 2.60 15.42 22.99
CA LEU A 504 2.17 14.03 22.83
C LEU A 504 0.75 13.97 22.29
N LEU A 505 -0.17 14.81 22.78
CA LEU A 505 -1.52 14.96 22.22
C LEU A 505 -1.47 15.47 20.77
N ASP A 506 -0.64 16.48 20.49
CA ASP A 506 -0.41 16.98 19.12
C ASP A 506 0.03 15.85 18.19
N TRP A 507 0.99 15.03 18.64
CA TRP A 507 1.44 13.88 17.88
C TRP A 507 0.32 12.85 17.68
N ASN A 508 -0.50 12.57 18.69
CA ASN A 508 -1.67 11.69 18.54
C ASN A 508 -2.67 12.25 17.52
N MET A 509 -2.94 13.56 17.54
CA MET A 509 -3.84 14.22 16.57
C MET A 509 -3.30 14.11 15.14
N SER A 510 -2.00 14.38 14.93
CA SER A 510 -1.36 14.25 13.61
C SER A 510 -1.40 12.82 13.04
N ASN A 511 -1.61 11.83 13.90
CA ASN A 511 -1.69 10.41 13.58
C ASN A 511 -3.13 9.89 13.41
N THR A 512 -4.13 10.76 13.49
CA THR A 512 -5.55 10.38 13.46
C THR A 512 -6.15 10.54 12.07
N THR A 513 -6.78 9.47 11.58
CA THR A 513 -7.59 9.44 10.36
C THR A 513 -9.00 8.98 10.69
N THR A 514 -9.91 9.03 9.71
CA THR A 514 -11.27 8.49 9.85
C THR A 514 -11.50 7.29 8.94
N VAL A 515 -12.16 6.25 9.44
CA VAL A 515 -12.68 5.13 8.63
C VAL A 515 -14.20 5.27 8.47
N ILE A 516 -14.71 5.01 7.26
CA ILE A 516 -16.14 5.11 6.95
C ILE A 516 -16.82 3.75 7.21
N GLY A 517 -17.96 3.79 7.90
CA GLY A 517 -18.80 2.62 8.16
C GLY A 517 -19.52 2.09 6.91
N ARG A 518 -20.15 0.91 7.04
CA ARG A 518 -20.90 0.28 5.93
C ARG A 518 -22.12 1.09 5.50
N SER A 519 -22.67 1.90 6.39
CA SER A 519 -23.73 2.87 6.11
C SER A 519 -23.10 4.18 5.62
N SER A 520 -23.56 4.69 4.48
CA SER A 520 -23.01 5.87 3.82
C SER A 520 -22.95 7.09 4.75
N GLY A 521 -21.75 7.43 5.24
CA GLY A 521 -21.44 8.69 5.93
C GLY A 521 -21.04 8.57 7.40
N ASP A 522 -21.16 7.41 8.06
CA ASP A 522 -20.72 7.25 9.44
C ASP A 522 -19.21 7.07 9.55
N ILE A 523 -18.58 7.65 10.58
CA ILE A 523 -17.13 7.59 10.75
C ILE A 523 -16.72 7.14 12.15
N LEU A 524 -15.55 6.49 12.23
CA LEU A 524 -14.79 6.27 13.47
C LEU A 524 -13.36 6.75 13.28
N LEU A 525 -12.67 7.04 14.38
CA LEU A 525 -11.25 7.36 14.35
C LEU A 525 -10.41 6.10 14.08
N ASN A 526 -9.30 6.29 13.35
CA ASN A 526 -8.35 5.24 13.03
C ASN A 526 -6.91 5.78 13.07
N LYS A 527 -5.94 4.87 13.22
CA LYS A 527 -4.51 5.18 13.24
C LYS A 527 -4.00 5.30 11.80
N VAL A 528 -3.22 6.35 11.48
CA VAL A 528 -2.48 6.46 10.19
C VAL A 528 -1.64 5.20 9.95
N ASN A 529 -0.93 4.72 10.97
CA ASN A 529 -0.20 3.46 10.93
C ASN A 529 -0.40 2.67 12.22
N LYS A 530 -1.07 1.52 12.14
CA LYS A 530 -1.38 0.66 13.31
C LYS A 530 -0.17 0.32 14.19
N ASN A 531 1.03 0.21 13.59
CA ASN A 531 2.25 -0.18 14.30
C ASN A 531 3.13 1.00 14.74
N LYS A 532 3.04 2.15 14.07
CA LYS A 532 3.95 3.30 14.27
C LYS A 532 3.27 4.54 14.83
N SER A 533 1.93 4.56 14.88
CA SER A 533 1.11 5.67 15.33
C SER A 533 0.33 5.32 16.60
N ARG A 534 -0.02 6.34 17.40
CA ARG A 534 -1.00 6.23 18.49
C ARG A 534 -2.00 7.37 18.38
N ILE A 535 -3.22 7.11 18.82
CA ILE A 535 -4.34 8.08 18.79
C ILE A 535 -5.12 8.05 20.11
N ASP A 536 -4.59 7.37 21.13
CA ASP A 536 -5.34 6.98 22.33
C ASP A 536 -5.80 8.23 23.09
N LEU A 537 -4.95 9.28 23.17
CA LEU A 537 -5.34 10.57 23.75
C LEU A 537 -6.44 11.30 22.94
N VAL A 538 -6.55 11.06 21.63
CA VAL A 538 -7.60 11.67 20.79
C VAL A 538 -8.91 10.91 20.95
N VAL A 539 -8.87 9.58 21.00
CA VAL A 539 -10.04 8.74 21.28
C VAL A 539 -10.63 9.11 22.64
N ALA A 540 -9.79 9.19 23.66
CA ALA A 540 -10.12 9.69 24.98
C ALA A 540 -10.78 11.08 24.97
N SER A 541 -10.28 11.99 24.13
CA SER A 541 -10.84 13.34 23.98
C SER A 541 -12.27 13.30 23.43
N ILE A 542 -12.53 12.42 22.45
CA ILE A 542 -13.87 12.25 21.87
C ILE A 542 -14.84 11.64 22.88
N PHE A 543 -14.39 10.70 23.71
CA PHE A 543 -15.24 10.11 24.75
C PHE A 543 -15.64 11.17 25.79
N ALA A 544 -14.68 11.95 26.31
CA ALA A 544 -14.96 13.08 27.20
C ALA A 544 -15.92 14.09 26.54
N TYR A 545 -15.61 14.50 25.31
CA TYR A 545 -16.42 15.45 24.54
C TYR A 545 -17.84 14.95 24.31
N SER A 546 -18.02 13.66 24.04
CA SER A 546 -19.34 13.08 23.76
C SER A 546 -20.33 13.31 24.90
N GLN A 547 -19.85 13.32 26.15
CA GLN A 547 -20.72 13.52 27.30
C GLN A 547 -21.18 14.97 27.42
N LEU A 548 -20.26 15.92 27.23
CA LEU A 548 -20.58 17.34 27.20
C LEU A 548 -21.46 17.71 25.99
N TYR A 549 -21.25 17.06 24.84
CA TYR A 549 -22.05 17.25 23.62
C TYR A 549 -23.46 16.69 23.74
N LEU A 550 -23.65 15.51 24.36
CA LEU A 550 -24.97 14.90 24.50
C LEU A 550 -25.87 15.68 25.47
N GLU A 551 -25.29 16.32 26.50
CA GLU A 551 -26.06 17.17 27.41
C GLU A 551 -26.75 18.34 26.69
N GLU A 552 -26.13 18.93 25.66
CA GLU A 552 -26.74 20.01 24.88
C GLU A 552 -27.90 19.55 23.99
N ASN A 553 -27.91 18.26 23.64
CA ASN A 553 -28.92 17.67 22.79
C ASN A 553 -30.06 17.02 23.59
N LEU A 554 -30.07 17.16 24.91
CA LEU A 554 -31.21 16.79 25.76
C LEU A 554 -32.35 17.80 25.55
N VAL A 555 -33.25 17.48 24.62
CA VAL A 555 -34.54 18.14 24.51
C VAL A 555 -35.42 17.63 25.66
N ASP A 556 -35.70 18.50 26.63
CA ASP A 556 -36.73 18.23 27.63
C ASP A 556 -38.10 18.23 26.96
N LEU A 557 -38.55 17.05 26.53
CA LEU A 557 -39.83 16.88 25.86
C LEU A 557 -41.00 17.35 26.74
N ASN A 558 -40.87 17.35 28.07
CA ASN A 558 -41.92 17.89 28.96
C ASN A 558 -42.00 19.42 28.92
N LYS A 559 -40.96 20.11 28.44
CA LYS A 559 -40.97 21.56 28.18
C LYS A 559 -41.34 21.93 26.75
N VAL A 560 -41.16 21.00 25.80
CA VAL A 560 -41.37 21.24 24.36
C VAL A 560 -42.73 20.73 23.87
N ILE A 561 -43.26 19.68 24.50
CA ILE A 561 -44.61 19.17 24.24
C ILE A 561 -45.57 19.98 25.13
N THR A 562 -46.13 21.06 24.57
CA THR A 562 -47.32 21.71 25.15
C THR A 562 -48.57 20.91 24.80
N ASP A 563 -49.64 21.05 25.58
CA ASP A 563 -50.96 20.42 25.28
C ASP A 563 -51.47 20.82 23.87
N GLU A 564 -51.08 22.00 23.37
CA GLU A 564 -51.33 22.44 21.99
C GLU A 564 -50.60 21.59 20.94
N TYR A 565 -49.35 21.17 21.21
CA TYR A 565 -48.59 20.31 20.30
C TYR A 565 -49.19 18.91 20.23
N LEU A 566 -49.62 18.34 21.37
CA LEU A 566 -50.34 17.06 21.42
C LEU A 566 -51.68 17.12 20.69
N SER A 567 -52.44 18.21 20.90
CA SER A 567 -53.72 18.44 20.22
C SER A 567 -53.55 18.58 18.71
N SER A 568 -52.44 19.16 18.23
CA SER A 568 -52.14 19.30 16.79
C SER A 568 -51.79 17.97 16.10
N LEU A 569 -51.39 16.96 16.88
CA LEU A 569 -51.10 15.60 16.43
C LEU A 569 -52.32 14.66 16.55
N GLY A 570 -53.46 15.17 17.04
CA GLY A 570 -54.73 14.45 17.12
C GLY A 570 -54.81 13.43 18.26
N TRP A 571 -54.06 13.65 19.36
CA TRP A 571 -54.10 12.83 20.57
C TRP A 571 -54.95 13.48 21.66
#